data_AF-A0A9D7TPL5-F1
#
_entry.id   AF-A0A9D7TPL5-F1
#
_cell.length_a   1.000
_cell.length_b   1.000
_cell.length_c   1.000
_cell.angle_alpha   90.00
_cell.angle_beta   90.00
_cell.angle_gamma   90.00
#
_symmetry.space_group_name_H-M   'P 1'
#
loop_
_entity.id
_entity.type
_entity.pdbx_description
1 polymer ?
#
loop_
_entity_poly.entity_id
_entity_poly.type
_entity_poly.pdbx_seq_one_letter_code
_entity_poly.pdbx_strand_id
1 'polypeptide(L)'
;MTKSKKYLLAVVFLFLLVIVLSIFIPKKFHINTEFRIDVPSNMVYNVLNNLSHQPDFNNKSLLDSSFHLICLGASKDDGASCDYSSKRYGNGVFRIIKAINDDSIAIADESQDGKISLIQYKIKQLDTLNSIVIVVAESESGFFTNLWTFIHKWKLKKQVNKNLENLKTLLDDRFLNKNYNGYHISEVVMNQRFFVTYRAKVDFKNINEYFSKNISGLYQKALENKITIAGMPSALIYEDNKAQSYYDFAAALPTFSELNILGLEPVTLHPHQAIFLEYKGEHSKSEKAYTALEEYLADFKLNKLIPTIEEYVTDPLSEPNPEKWVTNIIYYIDHQ
;
A
#
# COMPACT_ATOMS: atom_id res chain seq x y z
N MET A 1 -59.28 -7.22 -37.67
CA MET A 1 -58.27 -7.29 -36.60
C MET A 1 -58.49 -6.10 -35.66
N THR A 2 -58.88 -6.34 -34.40
CA THR A 2 -59.08 -5.25 -33.42
C THR A 2 -57.77 -4.45 -33.27
N LYS A 3 -57.85 -3.14 -32.98
CA LYS A 3 -56.66 -2.29 -32.82
C LYS A 3 -55.64 -2.93 -31.85
N SER A 4 -56.11 -3.61 -30.81
CA SER A 4 -55.26 -4.38 -29.87
C SER A 4 -54.43 -5.49 -30.50
N LYS A 5 -54.98 -6.27 -31.44
CA LYS A 5 -54.25 -7.34 -32.14
C LYS A 5 -53.16 -6.80 -33.07
N LYS A 6 -53.37 -5.61 -33.66
CA LYS A 6 -52.34 -4.92 -34.47
C LYS A 6 -51.17 -4.45 -33.60
N TYR A 7 -51.46 -3.88 -32.43
CA TYR A 7 -50.41 -3.48 -31.49
C TYR A 7 -49.64 -4.67 -30.94
N LEU A 8 -50.32 -5.77 -30.60
CA LEU A 8 -49.66 -7.00 -30.15
C LEU A 8 -48.69 -7.54 -31.21
N LEU A 9 -49.14 -7.62 -32.48
CA LEU A 9 -48.32 -8.13 -33.57
C LEU A 9 -47.11 -7.24 -33.85
N ALA A 10 -47.28 -5.91 -33.75
CA ALA A 10 -46.18 -4.96 -33.88
C ALA A 10 -45.15 -5.10 -32.74
N VAL A 11 -45.59 -5.32 -31.51
CA VAL A 11 -44.69 -5.55 -30.35
C VAL A 11 -43.94 -6.87 -30.51
N VAL A 12 -44.59 -7.95 -30.95
CA VAL A 12 -43.93 -9.24 -31.21
C VAL A 12 -42.90 -9.10 -32.33
N PHE A 13 -43.25 -8.41 -33.41
CA PHE A 13 -42.30 -8.13 -34.49
C PHE A 13 -41.09 -7.32 -34.01
N LEU A 14 -41.31 -6.26 -33.23
CA LEU A 14 -40.24 -5.46 -32.64
C LEU A 14 -39.34 -6.30 -31.71
N PHE A 15 -39.94 -7.18 -30.91
CA PHE A 15 -39.19 -8.08 -30.02
C PHE A 15 -38.34 -9.09 -30.81
N LEU A 16 -38.90 -9.70 -31.86
CA LEU A 16 -38.15 -10.58 -32.75
C LEU A 16 -37.02 -9.85 -33.46
N LEU A 17 -37.26 -8.61 -33.90
CA LEU A 17 -36.22 -7.75 -34.48
C LEU A 17 -35.06 -7.54 -33.50
N VAL A 18 -35.34 -7.22 -32.23
CA VAL A 18 -34.33 -7.05 -31.19
C VAL A 18 -33.51 -8.34 -30.99
N ILE A 19 -34.15 -9.51 -30.96
CA ILE A 19 -33.46 -10.79 -30.84
C ILE A 19 -32.53 -11.01 -32.04
N VAL A 20 -33.03 -10.84 -33.26
CA VAL A 20 -32.25 -11.05 -34.49
C VAL A 20 -31.04 -10.12 -34.51
N LEU A 21 -31.24 -8.82 -34.24
CA LEU A 21 -30.13 -7.86 -34.17
C LEU A 21 -29.12 -8.23 -33.08
N SER A 22 -29.58 -8.72 -31.93
CA SER A 22 -28.72 -9.15 -30.82
C SER A 22 -27.87 -10.38 -31.16
N ILE A 23 -28.28 -11.22 -32.11
CA ILE A 23 -27.48 -12.37 -32.55
C ILE A 23 -26.27 -11.90 -33.39
N PHE A 24 -26.43 -10.86 -34.20
CA PHE A 24 -25.39 -10.40 -35.13
C PHE A 24 -24.38 -9.41 -34.51
N ILE A 25 -24.73 -8.73 -33.40
CA ILE A 25 -23.84 -7.75 -32.77
C ILE A 25 -22.87 -8.42 -31.78
N PRO A 26 -21.55 -8.15 -31.86
CA PRO A 26 -20.56 -8.74 -30.96
C PRO A 26 -20.84 -8.37 -29.51
N LYS A 27 -20.67 -9.34 -28.61
CA LYS A 27 -20.83 -9.14 -27.16
C LYS A 27 -19.59 -8.50 -26.53
N LYS A 28 -18.40 -8.80 -27.06
CA LYS A 28 -17.12 -8.29 -26.57
C LYS A 28 -16.83 -6.90 -27.13
N PHE A 29 -16.34 -6.02 -26.27
CA PHE A 29 -15.83 -4.72 -26.66
C PHE A 29 -14.55 -4.41 -25.89
N HIS A 30 -13.66 -3.64 -26.51
CA HIS A 30 -12.44 -3.17 -25.88
C HIS A 30 -12.28 -1.66 -26.03
N ILE A 31 -11.52 -1.08 -25.10
CA ILE A 31 -11.00 0.28 -25.19
C ILE A 31 -9.47 0.23 -25.21
N ASN A 32 -8.88 1.26 -25.79
CA ASN A 32 -7.45 1.55 -25.69
C ASN A 32 -7.31 3.03 -25.35
N THR A 33 -6.56 3.35 -24.30
CA THR A 33 -6.24 4.72 -23.90
C THR A 33 -4.81 4.80 -23.41
N GLU A 34 -4.20 5.96 -23.57
CA GLU A 34 -2.89 6.27 -23.03
C GLU A 34 -2.99 7.45 -22.08
N PHE A 35 -2.12 7.49 -21.07
CA PHE A 35 -2.09 8.54 -20.08
C PHE A 35 -0.65 8.80 -19.65
N ARG A 36 -0.24 10.07 -19.65
CA ARG A 36 1.07 10.49 -19.16
C ARG A 36 0.99 10.73 -17.66
N ILE A 37 1.99 10.23 -16.93
CA ILE A 37 2.13 10.42 -15.48
C ILE A 37 3.54 10.95 -15.23
N ASP A 38 3.64 12.02 -14.43
CA ASP A 38 4.90 12.73 -14.17
C ASP A 38 5.65 12.09 -12.99
N VAL A 39 5.77 10.76 -13.03
CA VAL A 39 6.55 9.94 -12.07
C VAL A 39 7.29 8.80 -12.81
N PRO A 40 8.35 8.22 -12.21
CA PRO A 40 9.03 7.04 -12.74
C PRO A 40 8.12 5.80 -12.91
N SER A 41 8.41 4.94 -13.90
CA SER A 41 7.61 3.75 -14.21
C SER A 41 7.52 2.74 -13.08
N ASN A 42 8.58 2.59 -12.27
CA ASN A 42 8.58 1.66 -11.14
C ASN A 42 7.55 2.07 -10.09
N MET A 43 7.34 3.38 -9.89
CA MET A 43 6.35 3.89 -8.94
C MET A 43 4.93 3.56 -9.41
N VAL A 44 4.66 3.73 -10.71
CA VAL A 44 3.40 3.30 -11.34
C VAL A 44 3.21 1.80 -11.17
N TYR A 45 4.25 1.02 -11.44
CA TYR A 45 4.22 -0.45 -11.33
C TYR A 45 3.92 -0.87 -9.90
N ASN A 46 4.62 -0.31 -8.90
CA ASN A 46 4.44 -0.65 -7.49
C ASN A 46 3.00 -0.44 -7.00
N VAL A 47 2.35 0.67 -7.40
CA VAL A 47 0.95 0.93 -7.06
C VAL A 47 0.01 -0.05 -7.75
N LEU A 48 0.17 -0.26 -9.06
CA LEU A 48 -0.70 -1.14 -9.84
C LEU A 48 -0.54 -2.63 -9.46
N ASN A 49 0.68 -3.05 -9.11
CA ASN A 49 1.03 -4.42 -8.75
C ASN A 49 0.56 -4.77 -7.34
N ASN A 50 -0.01 -3.84 -6.59
CA ASN A 50 -0.56 -4.10 -5.26
C ASN A 50 -2.06 -3.83 -5.24
N LEU A 51 -2.86 -4.89 -5.19
CA LEU A 51 -4.31 -4.81 -5.17
C LEU A 51 -4.84 -4.07 -3.94
N SER A 52 -4.07 -3.94 -2.86
CA SER A 52 -4.49 -3.16 -1.68
C SER A 52 -4.67 -1.67 -1.99
N HIS A 53 -4.09 -1.15 -3.08
CA HIS A 53 -4.29 0.24 -3.53
C HIS A 53 -5.49 0.43 -4.44
N GLN A 54 -6.23 -0.63 -4.81
CA GLN A 54 -7.46 -0.46 -5.58
C GLN A 54 -8.43 0.54 -4.95
N PRO A 55 -8.65 0.58 -3.62
CA PRO A 55 -9.56 1.56 -3.01
C PRO A 55 -9.07 3.01 -3.17
N ASP A 56 -7.78 3.24 -3.39
CA ASP A 56 -7.16 4.56 -3.42
C ASP A 56 -7.39 5.27 -4.77
N PHE A 57 -7.46 4.52 -5.88
CA PHE A 57 -7.62 5.10 -7.22
C PHE A 57 -8.82 4.56 -8.02
N ASN A 58 -9.39 3.41 -7.67
CA ASN A 58 -10.49 2.81 -8.40
C ASN A 58 -11.80 3.57 -8.15
N ASN A 59 -12.42 4.07 -9.20
CA ASN A 59 -13.64 4.86 -9.11
C ASN A 59 -14.83 4.09 -8.48
N LYS A 60 -14.79 2.74 -8.39
CA LYS A 60 -15.79 1.97 -7.64
C LYS A 60 -15.80 2.35 -6.16
N SER A 61 -14.64 2.42 -5.51
CA SER A 61 -14.54 2.77 -4.08
C SER A 61 -14.90 4.22 -3.82
N LEU A 62 -14.47 5.12 -4.69
CA LEU A 62 -14.72 6.56 -4.55
C LEU A 62 -16.19 6.95 -4.74
N LEU A 63 -16.97 6.13 -5.46
CA LEU A 63 -18.40 6.39 -5.73
C LEU A 63 -19.36 5.56 -4.88
N ASP A 64 -18.84 4.65 -4.05
CA ASP A 64 -19.65 3.82 -3.15
C ASP A 64 -18.94 3.69 -1.80
N SER A 65 -19.42 4.42 -0.80
CA SER A 65 -18.89 4.37 0.57
C SER A 65 -19.07 3.02 1.25
N SER A 66 -19.86 2.10 0.68
CA SER A 66 -19.97 0.72 1.15
C SER A 66 -18.94 -0.22 0.53
N PHE A 67 -18.09 0.28 -0.37
CA PHE A 67 -17.02 -0.50 -0.97
C PHE A 67 -16.00 -0.90 0.09
N HIS A 68 -15.76 -2.20 0.23
CA HIS A 68 -14.78 -2.74 1.16
C HIS A 68 -13.96 -3.82 0.46
N LEU A 69 -12.64 -3.69 0.52
CA LEU A 69 -11.67 -4.62 -0.06
C LEU A 69 -10.94 -5.36 1.06
N ILE A 70 -10.80 -6.68 0.93
CA ILE A 70 -10.06 -7.54 1.85
C ILE A 70 -9.10 -8.41 1.04
N CYS A 71 -7.84 -8.45 1.44
CA CYS A 71 -6.83 -9.34 0.87
C CYS A 71 -6.46 -10.38 1.94
N LEU A 72 -7.01 -11.60 1.84
CA LEU A 72 -6.72 -12.67 2.82
C LEU A 72 -5.34 -13.33 2.61
N GLY A 73 -4.74 -13.11 1.44
CA GLY A 73 -3.41 -13.64 1.07
C GLY A 73 -2.54 -12.55 0.43
N ALA A 74 -1.69 -12.96 -0.52
CA ALA A 74 -0.86 -12.03 -1.26
C ALA A 74 -1.71 -11.00 -2.01
N SER A 75 -1.39 -9.71 -1.82
CA SER A 75 -1.98 -8.60 -2.57
C SER A 75 -1.11 -8.15 -3.75
N LYS A 76 0.10 -8.70 -3.87
CA LYS A 76 1.10 -8.35 -4.89
C LYS A 76 1.52 -9.55 -5.73
N ASP A 77 1.92 -9.28 -6.96
CA ASP A 77 2.50 -10.23 -7.93
C ASP A 77 1.50 -11.24 -8.55
N ASP A 78 2.01 -12.06 -9.46
CA ASP A 78 1.25 -13.07 -10.21
C ASP A 78 0.37 -13.94 -9.29
N GLY A 79 -0.93 -13.94 -9.56
CA GLY A 79 -1.91 -14.76 -8.84
C GLY A 79 -2.50 -14.11 -7.59
N ALA A 80 -1.98 -12.96 -7.13
CA ALA A 80 -2.54 -12.21 -6.03
C ALA A 80 -4.02 -11.89 -6.25
N SER A 81 -4.81 -11.90 -5.16
CA SER A 81 -6.23 -11.59 -5.23
C SER A 81 -6.77 -10.97 -3.97
N CYS A 82 -7.74 -10.07 -4.15
CA CYS A 82 -8.47 -9.43 -3.06
C CYS A 82 -9.97 -9.43 -3.38
N ASP A 83 -10.76 -9.84 -2.41
CA ASP A 83 -12.22 -9.82 -2.46
C ASP A 83 -12.73 -8.41 -2.19
N TYR A 84 -13.73 -7.98 -2.94
CA TYR A 84 -14.45 -6.74 -2.67
C TYR A 84 -15.95 -6.98 -2.47
N SER A 85 -16.56 -6.15 -1.63
CA SER A 85 -18.00 -6.06 -1.45
C SER A 85 -18.48 -4.63 -1.64
N SER A 86 -19.65 -4.45 -2.24
CA SER A 86 -20.22 -3.13 -2.55
C SER A 86 -21.73 -3.23 -2.74
N LYS A 87 -22.49 -2.28 -2.18
CA LYS A 87 -23.94 -2.20 -2.40
C LYS A 87 -24.29 -1.80 -3.83
N ARG A 88 -23.46 -0.96 -4.46
CA ARG A 88 -23.70 -0.44 -5.81
C ARG A 88 -23.21 -1.36 -6.93
N TYR A 89 -22.06 -1.99 -6.74
CA TYR A 89 -21.36 -2.78 -7.76
C TYR A 89 -21.41 -4.30 -7.49
N GLY A 90 -22.03 -4.71 -6.38
CA GLY A 90 -22.06 -6.11 -5.95
C GLY A 90 -20.72 -6.55 -5.38
N ASN A 91 -20.57 -7.87 -5.24
CA ASN A 91 -19.34 -8.48 -4.76
C ASN A 91 -18.52 -8.98 -5.94
N GLY A 92 -17.22 -9.16 -5.73
CA GLY A 92 -16.33 -9.73 -6.73
C GLY A 92 -14.91 -9.89 -6.21
N VAL A 93 -14.02 -10.26 -7.12
CA VAL A 93 -12.61 -10.50 -6.83
C VAL A 93 -11.76 -9.73 -7.84
N PHE A 94 -10.80 -8.96 -7.34
CA PHE A 94 -9.69 -8.51 -8.17
C PHE A 94 -8.59 -9.56 -8.17
N ARG A 95 -8.01 -9.87 -9.33
CA ARG A 95 -6.91 -10.82 -9.46
C ARG A 95 -5.83 -10.29 -10.40
N ILE A 96 -4.57 -10.35 -9.98
CA ILE A 96 -3.42 -10.13 -10.87
C ILE A 96 -3.21 -11.40 -11.69
N ILE A 97 -3.56 -11.35 -12.96
CA ILE A 97 -3.40 -12.46 -13.91
C ILE A 97 -1.94 -12.58 -14.35
N LYS A 98 -1.29 -11.43 -14.54
CA LYS A 98 0.11 -11.34 -14.92
C LYS A 98 0.71 -10.01 -14.49
N ALA A 99 1.94 -10.05 -14.02
CA ALA A 99 2.78 -8.93 -13.66
C ALA A 99 4.19 -9.20 -14.22
N ILE A 100 4.72 -8.24 -14.97
CA ILE A 100 6.07 -8.24 -15.49
C ILE A 100 6.73 -6.99 -14.90
N ASN A 101 7.77 -7.20 -14.10
CA ASN A 101 8.41 -6.17 -13.30
C ASN A 101 8.74 -4.91 -14.12
N ASP A 102 8.37 -3.73 -13.61
CA ASP A 102 8.53 -2.41 -14.23
C ASP A 102 7.94 -2.26 -15.66
N ASP A 103 7.17 -3.23 -16.17
CA ASP A 103 6.75 -3.29 -17.57
C ASP A 103 5.23 -3.35 -17.77
N SER A 104 4.54 -4.35 -17.20
CA SER A 104 3.11 -4.53 -17.46
C SER A 104 2.39 -5.34 -16.37
N ILE A 105 1.11 -5.05 -16.19
CA ILE A 105 0.23 -5.70 -15.22
C ILE A 105 -1.14 -5.94 -15.86
N ALA A 106 -1.69 -7.14 -15.70
CA ALA A 106 -3.03 -7.51 -16.12
C ALA A 106 -3.88 -7.87 -14.89
N ILE A 107 -4.96 -7.13 -14.68
CA ILE A 107 -5.89 -7.30 -13.56
C ILE A 107 -7.25 -7.74 -14.09
N ALA A 108 -7.77 -8.85 -13.58
CA ALA A 108 -9.14 -9.27 -13.79
C ALA A 108 -10.03 -8.76 -12.65
N ASP A 109 -11.21 -8.27 -13.01
CA ASP A 109 -12.32 -7.94 -12.13
C ASP A 109 -13.42 -8.96 -12.37
N GLU A 110 -13.50 -9.94 -11.47
CA GLU A 110 -14.38 -11.10 -11.53
C GLU A 110 -15.61 -10.82 -10.65
N SER A 111 -16.70 -10.33 -11.24
CA SER A 111 -17.91 -10.04 -10.49
C SER A 111 -18.70 -11.31 -10.18
N GLN A 112 -19.43 -11.29 -9.06
CA GLN A 112 -20.22 -12.44 -8.61
C GLN A 112 -21.31 -12.89 -9.59
N ASP A 113 -21.75 -12.01 -10.51
CA ASP A 113 -22.69 -12.34 -11.58
C ASP A 113 -22.03 -13.04 -12.80
N GLY A 114 -20.76 -13.43 -12.67
CA GLY A 114 -20.00 -14.21 -13.66
C GLY A 114 -19.42 -13.38 -14.80
N LYS A 115 -19.50 -12.05 -14.75
CA LYS A 115 -18.84 -11.18 -15.72
C LYS A 115 -17.38 -10.97 -15.33
N ILE A 116 -16.52 -10.93 -16.35
CA ILE A 116 -15.10 -10.67 -16.17
C ILE A 116 -14.76 -9.42 -16.97
N SER A 117 -14.12 -8.45 -16.33
CA SER A 117 -13.49 -7.31 -16.99
C SER A 117 -11.98 -7.47 -16.85
N LEU A 118 -11.27 -7.55 -17.98
CA LEU A 118 -9.81 -7.64 -17.99
C LEU A 118 -9.24 -6.26 -18.30
N ILE A 119 -8.35 -5.76 -17.44
CA ILE A 119 -7.66 -4.49 -17.64
C ILE A 119 -6.16 -4.76 -17.68
N GLN A 120 -5.53 -4.44 -18.80
CA GLN A 120 -4.10 -4.57 -19.03
C GLN A 120 -3.46 -3.19 -19.02
N TYR A 121 -2.47 -3.01 -18.17
CA TYR A 121 -1.64 -1.82 -18.07
C TYR A 121 -0.27 -2.15 -18.66
N LYS A 122 0.16 -1.38 -19.64
CA LYS A 122 1.54 -1.37 -20.15
C LYS A 122 2.17 -0.04 -19.75
N ILE A 123 3.28 -0.12 -19.04
CA ILE A 123 4.00 1.03 -18.52
C ILE A 123 5.22 1.25 -19.40
N LYS A 124 5.45 2.50 -19.80
CA LYS A 124 6.63 2.90 -20.58
C LYS A 124 7.31 4.06 -19.89
N GLN A 125 8.60 3.93 -19.62
CA GLN A 125 9.43 5.06 -19.20
C GLN A 125 9.59 6.02 -20.37
N LEU A 126 9.40 7.33 -20.12
CA LEU A 126 9.73 8.38 -21.08
C LEU A 126 11.13 8.95 -20.83
N ASP A 127 11.39 9.30 -19.57
CA ASP A 127 12.66 9.82 -19.07
C ASP A 127 12.75 9.49 -17.56
N THR A 128 13.76 9.96 -16.84
CA THR A 128 13.96 9.61 -15.41
C THR A 128 12.79 9.95 -14.49
N LEU A 129 11.92 10.91 -14.84
CA LEU A 129 10.85 11.43 -13.99
C LEU A 129 9.46 11.28 -14.61
N ASN A 130 9.33 10.70 -15.80
CA ASN A 130 8.07 10.64 -16.52
C ASN A 130 7.80 9.25 -17.10
N SER A 131 6.53 8.87 -17.12
CA SER A 131 6.05 7.61 -17.68
C SER A 131 4.76 7.78 -18.47
N ILE A 132 4.46 6.79 -19.33
CA ILE A 132 3.19 6.62 -20.02
C ILE A 132 2.59 5.29 -19.59
N VAL A 133 1.31 5.32 -19.26
CA VAL A 133 0.49 4.13 -19.01
C VAL A 133 -0.47 3.95 -20.18
N ILE A 134 -0.34 2.83 -20.88
CA ILE A 134 -1.24 2.40 -21.94
C ILE A 134 -2.17 1.36 -21.34
N VAL A 135 -3.48 1.59 -21.45
CA VAL A 135 -4.50 0.71 -20.89
C VAL A 135 -5.35 0.11 -22.00
N VAL A 136 -5.37 -1.22 -22.05
CA VAL A 136 -6.31 -2.00 -22.84
C VAL A 136 -7.29 -2.66 -21.88
N ALA A 137 -8.57 -2.31 -21.98
CA ALA A 137 -9.60 -2.93 -21.16
C ALA A 137 -10.63 -3.64 -22.03
N GLU A 138 -10.94 -4.88 -21.68
CA GLU A 138 -11.87 -5.76 -22.38
C GLU A 138 -13.03 -6.15 -21.45
N SER A 139 -14.25 -6.10 -21.98
CA SER A 139 -15.45 -6.50 -21.24
C SER A 139 -16.52 -7.02 -22.17
N GLU A 140 -17.59 -7.56 -21.59
CA GLU A 140 -18.69 -8.21 -22.30
C GLU A 140 -20.04 -7.57 -21.98
N SER A 141 -20.84 -7.39 -23.03
CA SER A 141 -22.25 -7.03 -22.93
C SER A 141 -23.12 -8.28 -22.81
N GLY A 142 -24.23 -8.17 -22.08
CA GLY A 142 -25.27 -9.19 -22.07
C GLY A 142 -25.95 -9.33 -23.44
N PHE A 143 -26.68 -10.42 -23.65
CA PHE A 143 -27.29 -10.75 -24.94
C PHE A 143 -28.17 -9.62 -25.50
N PHE A 144 -29.06 -9.03 -24.68
CA PHE A 144 -29.93 -7.94 -25.14
C PHE A 144 -29.28 -6.56 -25.07
N THR A 145 -28.17 -6.40 -24.33
CA THR A 145 -27.54 -5.08 -24.14
C THR A 145 -26.43 -4.82 -25.16
N ASN A 146 -26.05 -5.82 -25.97
CA ASN A 146 -25.02 -5.66 -26.99
C ASN A 146 -25.38 -4.62 -28.07
N LEU A 147 -26.67 -4.38 -28.32
CA LEU A 147 -27.17 -3.30 -29.19
C LEU A 147 -26.69 -1.90 -28.74
N TRP A 148 -26.36 -1.74 -27.46
CA TRP A 148 -25.82 -0.51 -26.87
C TRP A 148 -24.33 -0.62 -26.50
N THR A 149 -23.58 -1.53 -27.14
CA THR A 149 -22.12 -1.68 -26.95
C THR A 149 -21.35 -0.37 -27.04
N PHE A 150 -21.76 0.56 -27.90
CA PHE A 150 -21.12 1.89 -27.97
C PHE A 150 -21.29 2.71 -26.68
N ILE A 151 -22.45 2.63 -26.02
CA ILE A 151 -22.70 3.28 -24.72
C ILE A 151 -21.87 2.60 -23.64
N HIS A 152 -21.84 1.26 -23.62
CA HIS A 152 -21.03 0.49 -22.68
C HIS A 152 -19.53 0.80 -22.83
N LYS A 153 -19.04 0.85 -24.07
CA LYS A 153 -17.65 1.24 -24.40
C LYS A 153 -17.34 2.66 -23.95
N TRP A 154 -18.24 3.63 -24.18
CA TRP A 154 -18.06 5.00 -23.71
C TRP A 154 -18.03 5.10 -22.18
N LYS A 155 -18.93 4.39 -21.49
CA LYS A 155 -18.93 4.32 -20.02
C LYS A 155 -17.65 3.70 -19.46
N LEU A 156 -17.19 2.59 -20.05
CA LEU A 156 -15.94 1.93 -19.66
C LEU A 156 -14.75 2.87 -19.87
N LYS A 157 -14.65 3.54 -21.04
CA LYS A 157 -13.61 4.53 -21.30
C LYS A 157 -13.62 5.66 -20.26
N LYS A 158 -14.80 6.20 -19.93
CA LYS A 158 -14.94 7.23 -18.90
C LYS A 158 -14.46 6.74 -17.53
N GLN A 159 -14.81 5.50 -17.15
CA GLN A 159 -14.39 4.91 -15.88
C GLN A 159 -12.87 4.69 -15.83
N VAL A 160 -12.29 4.11 -16.88
CA VAL A 160 -10.84 3.87 -16.95
C VAL A 160 -10.06 5.18 -16.94
N ASN A 161 -10.50 6.18 -17.71
CA ASN A 161 -9.88 7.51 -17.66
C ASN A 161 -9.94 8.11 -16.25
N LYS A 162 -11.08 7.96 -15.55
CA LYS A 162 -11.21 8.45 -14.18
C LYS A 162 -10.27 7.71 -13.20
N ASN A 163 -10.13 6.39 -13.34
CA ASN A 163 -9.17 5.62 -12.55
C ASN A 163 -7.73 6.11 -12.78
N LEU A 164 -7.37 6.41 -14.04
CA LEU A 164 -6.03 6.91 -14.39
C LEU A 164 -5.76 8.32 -13.86
N GLU A 165 -6.77 9.20 -13.86
CA GLU A 165 -6.68 10.51 -13.20
C GLU A 165 -6.43 10.36 -11.70
N ASN A 166 -7.17 9.49 -11.02
CA ASN A 166 -6.99 9.28 -9.59
C ASN A 166 -5.64 8.61 -9.28
N LEU A 167 -5.19 7.67 -10.13
CA LEU A 167 -3.88 7.06 -10.03
C LEU A 167 -2.77 8.11 -10.16
N LYS A 168 -2.91 9.06 -11.10
CA LYS A 168 -1.98 10.19 -11.19
C LYS A 168 -1.97 11.00 -9.91
N THR A 169 -3.13 11.37 -9.36
CA THR A 169 -3.20 12.12 -8.10
C THR A 169 -2.49 11.41 -6.95
N LEU A 170 -2.72 10.09 -6.80
CA LEU A 170 -2.07 9.27 -5.78
C LEU A 170 -0.54 9.24 -5.95
N LEU A 171 -0.09 9.03 -7.19
CA LEU A 171 1.34 8.98 -7.53
C LEU A 171 2.02 10.34 -7.37
N ASP A 172 1.37 11.43 -7.77
CA ASP A 172 1.89 12.79 -7.58
C ASP A 172 2.05 13.11 -6.08
N ASP A 173 1.10 12.71 -5.24
CA ASP A 173 1.19 12.91 -3.78
C ASP A 173 2.33 12.08 -3.14
N ARG A 174 2.49 10.83 -3.57
CA ARG A 174 3.62 9.98 -3.16
C ARG A 174 4.96 10.54 -3.61
N PHE A 175 5.07 11.01 -4.85
CA PHE A 175 6.33 11.44 -5.43
C PHE A 175 6.76 12.83 -4.95
N LEU A 176 5.83 13.79 -4.93
CA LEU A 176 6.13 15.19 -4.60
C LEU A 176 6.04 15.46 -3.10
N ASN A 177 4.98 14.95 -2.45
CA ASN A 177 4.71 15.25 -1.04
C ASN A 177 5.19 14.14 -0.10
N LYS A 178 5.70 13.01 -0.63
CA LYS A 178 6.20 11.88 0.17
C LYS A 178 5.16 11.35 1.15
N ASN A 179 3.89 11.37 0.74
CA ASN A 179 2.77 10.91 1.55
C ASN A 179 2.40 9.47 1.20
N TYR A 180 2.38 8.60 2.22
CA TYR A 180 2.14 7.16 2.09
C TYR A 180 1.23 6.69 3.21
N ASN A 181 0.10 6.05 2.88
CA ASN A 181 -0.86 5.50 3.85
C ASN A 181 -1.33 6.50 4.94
N GLY A 182 -1.38 7.79 4.61
CA GLY A 182 -1.75 8.86 5.54
C GLY A 182 -0.59 9.42 6.37
N TYR A 183 0.64 8.97 6.13
CA TYR A 183 1.84 9.45 6.81
C TYR A 183 2.73 10.23 5.84
N HIS A 184 3.39 11.27 6.37
CA HIS A 184 4.44 11.98 5.65
C HIS A 184 5.80 11.37 6.00
N ILE A 185 6.60 11.06 4.98
CA ILE A 185 7.95 10.50 5.15
C ILE A 185 8.98 11.59 4.92
N SER A 186 9.79 11.84 5.95
CA SER A 186 10.87 12.82 5.93
C SER A 186 12.20 12.15 5.60
N GLU A 187 12.99 12.75 4.72
CA GLU A 187 14.38 12.39 4.50
C GLU A 187 15.27 13.28 5.38
N VAL A 188 16.18 12.67 6.12
CA VAL A 188 17.09 13.37 7.04
C VAL A 188 18.48 12.77 6.99
N VAL A 189 19.50 13.58 7.25
CA VAL A 189 20.86 13.09 7.54
C VAL A 189 20.97 12.93 9.05
N MET A 190 21.11 11.70 9.51
CA MET A 190 21.33 11.41 10.91
C MET A 190 22.78 11.74 11.27
N ASN A 191 22.97 12.41 12.41
CA ASN A 191 24.31 12.56 12.99
C ASN A 191 24.78 11.25 13.62
N GLN A 192 26.05 11.21 14.02
CA GLN A 192 26.58 10.09 14.79
C GLN A 192 25.78 9.91 16.09
N ARG A 193 25.39 8.68 16.38
CA ARG A 193 24.63 8.32 17.58
C ARG A 193 25.31 7.21 18.34
N PHE A 194 25.23 7.29 19.66
CA PHE A 194 25.75 6.29 20.57
C PHE A 194 24.60 5.77 21.44
N PHE A 195 24.62 4.48 21.71
CA PHE A 195 23.67 3.84 22.61
C PHE A 195 24.40 2.88 23.53
N VAL A 196 23.81 2.68 24.70
CA VAL A 196 24.09 1.52 25.56
C VAL A 196 22.86 0.64 25.57
N THR A 197 23.06 -0.66 25.41
CA THR A 197 21.95 -1.57 25.07
C THR A 197 21.94 -2.87 25.85
N TYR A 198 20.76 -3.47 25.91
CA TYR A 198 20.54 -4.89 26.17
C TYR A 198 19.91 -5.50 24.92
N ARG A 199 20.64 -6.37 24.23
CA ARG A 199 20.19 -7.09 23.03
C ARG A 199 19.86 -8.54 23.36
N ALA A 200 18.77 -9.05 22.81
CA ALA A 200 18.43 -10.47 22.86
C ALA A 200 17.49 -10.86 21.71
N LYS A 201 17.36 -12.17 21.49
CA LYS A 201 16.23 -12.72 20.75
C LYS A 201 15.03 -12.82 21.68
N VAL A 202 13.93 -12.15 21.33
CA VAL A 202 12.75 -11.99 22.18
C VAL A 202 11.51 -12.46 21.44
N ASP A 203 10.73 -13.35 22.06
CA ASP A 203 9.43 -13.79 21.52
C ASP A 203 8.48 -12.59 21.37
N PHE A 204 7.72 -12.53 20.28
CA PHE A 204 6.79 -11.43 19.98
C PHE A 204 5.86 -11.10 21.14
N LYS A 205 5.37 -12.11 21.88
CA LYS A 205 4.43 -11.89 22.99
C LYS A 205 5.09 -11.24 24.22
N ASN A 206 6.41 -11.28 24.30
CA ASN A 206 7.18 -10.79 25.44
C ASN A 206 7.90 -9.47 25.15
N ILE A 207 7.73 -8.89 23.95
CA ILE A 207 8.51 -7.72 23.52
C ILE A 207 8.29 -6.49 24.42
N ASN A 208 7.05 -6.23 24.81
CA ASN A 208 6.70 -5.10 25.67
C ASN A 208 7.30 -5.23 27.08
N GLU A 209 7.25 -6.45 27.65
CA GLU A 209 7.83 -6.73 28.96
C GLU A 209 9.35 -6.62 28.92
N TYR A 210 9.98 -7.23 27.89
CA TYR A 210 11.43 -7.15 27.69
C TYR A 210 11.89 -5.70 27.56
N PHE A 211 11.24 -4.90 26.73
CA PHE A 211 11.59 -3.50 26.53
C PHE A 211 11.45 -2.72 27.84
N SER A 212 10.30 -2.80 28.51
CA SER A 212 10.02 -2.05 29.74
C SER A 212 11.00 -2.37 30.88
N LYS A 213 11.32 -3.65 31.05
CA LYS A 213 12.28 -4.11 32.05
C LYS A 213 13.69 -3.63 31.74
N ASN A 214 14.16 -3.81 30.51
CA ASN A 214 15.53 -3.51 30.16
C ASN A 214 15.79 -2.01 30.01
N ILE A 215 14.82 -1.23 29.55
CA ILE A 215 14.97 0.22 29.52
C ILE A 215 15.06 0.82 30.93
N SER A 216 14.25 0.32 31.88
CA SER A 216 14.35 0.69 33.29
C SER A 216 15.73 0.34 33.88
N GLY A 217 16.25 -0.85 33.56
CA GLY A 217 17.59 -1.27 33.95
C GLY A 217 18.71 -0.40 33.35
N LEU A 218 18.56 0.04 32.10
CA LEU A 218 19.49 0.97 31.45
C LEU A 218 19.49 2.33 32.14
N TYR A 219 18.32 2.89 32.47
CA TYR A 219 18.23 4.14 33.22
C TYR A 219 18.87 4.02 34.61
N GLN A 220 18.66 2.90 35.30
CA GLN A 220 19.30 2.66 36.60
C GLN A 220 20.83 2.62 36.47
N LYS A 221 21.36 1.84 35.51
CA LYS A 221 22.81 1.79 35.26
C LYS A 221 23.38 3.15 34.86
N ALA A 222 22.65 3.92 34.06
CA ALA A 222 23.05 5.28 33.70
C ALA A 222 23.15 6.18 34.92
N LEU A 223 22.18 6.11 35.85
CA LEU A 223 22.21 6.86 37.10
C LEU A 223 23.42 6.45 37.98
N GLU A 224 23.63 5.15 38.16
CA GLU A 224 24.75 4.60 38.95
C GLU A 224 26.12 5.03 38.41
N ASN A 225 26.26 5.07 37.08
CA ASN A 225 27.51 5.43 36.40
C ASN A 225 27.58 6.93 36.02
N LYS A 226 26.63 7.75 36.45
CA LYS A 226 26.55 9.20 36.17
C LYS A 226 26.59 9.55 34.68
N ILE A 227 25.92 8.74 33.87
CA ILE A 227 25.84 8.90 32.41
C ILE A 227 24.74 9.88 32.07
N THR A 228 25.05 10.87 31.24
CA THR A 228 24.05 11.79 30.69
C THR A 228 23.37 11.17 29.48
N ILE A 229 22.03 11.12 29.52
CA ILE A 229 21.20 10.58 28.44
C ILE A 229 21.04 11.64 27.35
N ALA A 230 21.22 11.22 26.09
CA ALA A 230 21.26 12.12 24.93
C ALA A 230 19.94 12.19 24.13
N GLY A 231 18.87 11.52 24.59
CA GLY A 231 17.60 11.48 23.85
C GLY A 231 16.60 10.49 24.43
N MET A 232 15.67 10.08 23.56
CA MET A 232 14.55 9.21 23.93
C MET A 232 14.98 7.73 24.02
N PRO A 233 14.37 6.94 24.92
CA PRO A 233 14.57 5.51 24.94
C PRO A 233 14.17 4.92 23.58
N SER A 234 14.95 3.97 23.09
CA SER A 234 14.80 3.46 21.73
C SER A 234 14.79 1.94 21.69
N ALA A 235 14.08 1.37 20.73
CA ALA A 235 14.25 -0.01 20.30
C ALA A 235 15.13 -0.05 19.05
N LEU A 236 16.11 -0.96 19.03
CA LEU A 236 16.88 -1.29 17.83
C LEU A 236 16.49 -2.70 17.38
N ILE A 237 15.83 -2.79 16.23
CA ILE A 237 15.31 -4.04 15.68
C ILE A 237 16.25 -4.50 14.57
N TYR A 238 16.89 -5.65 14.78
CA TYR A 238 17.86 -6.23 13.85
C TYR A 238 17.23 -7.28 12.93
N GLU A 239 16.23 -8.00 13.42
CA GLU A 239 15.55 -9.07 12.68
C GLU A 239 14.09 -9.18 13.17
N ASP A 240 13.15 -9.34 12.25
CA ASP A 240 11.77 -9.78 12.48
C ASP A 240 11.60 -11.19 11.90
N ASN A 241 11.70 -12.21 12.75
CA ASN A 241 11.60 -13.60 12.33
C ASN A 241 10.19 -14.15 12.56
N LYS A 242 9.31 -13.92 11.58
CA LYS A 242 7.92 -14.38 11.62
C LYS A 242 7.76 -15.91 11.65
N ALA A 243 8.73 -16.66 11.10
CA ALA A 243 8.67 -18.12 11.07
C ALA A 243 8.90 -18.76 12.44
N GLN A 244 9.75 -18.13 13.27
CA GLN A 244 10.08 -18.57 14.61
C GLN A 244 9.44 -17.69 15.71
N SER A 245 8.66 -16.68 15.32
CA SER A 245 7.93 -15.75 16.20
C SER A 245 8.82 -14.99 17.19
N TYR A 246 9.98 -14.51 16.75
CA TYR A 246 10.89 -13.70 17.58
C TYR A 246 11.45 -12.48 16.84
N TYR A 247 11.82 -11.45 17.61
CA TYR A 247 12.66 -10.34 17.17
C TYR A 247 14.10 -10.49 17.68
N ASP A 248 15.10 -10.19 16.86
CA ASP A 248 16.43 -9.82 17.37
C ASP A 248 16.39 -8.32 17.69
N PHE A 249 16.37 -8.02 18.99
CA PHE A 249 15.87 -6.75 19.52
C PHE A 249 16.78 -6.24 20.62
N ALA A 250 17.08 -4.94 20.60
CA ALA A 250 17.77 -4.28 21.69
C ALA A 250 16.93 -3.14 22.29
N ALA A 251 16.74 -3.18 23.61
CA ALA A 251 16.39 -1.97 24.35
C ALA A 251 17.65 -1.10 24.41
N ALA A 252 17.51 0.17 24.04
CA ALA A 252 18.65 1.06 23.84
C ALA A 252 18.39 2.42 24.50
N LEU A 253 19.43 2.93 25.16
CA LEU A 253 19.41 4.25 25.78
C LEU A 253 20.50 5.12 25.12
N PRO A 254 20.14 6.25 24.50
CA PRO A 254 21.09 7.08 23.78
C PRO A 254 22.03 7.85 24.71
N THR A 255 23.30 7.96 24.31
CA THR A 255 24.37 8.64 25.05
C THR A 255 25.11 9.64 24.15
N PHE A 256 25.83 10.59 24.75
CA PHE A 256 26.57 11.62 23.99
C PHE A 256 27.89 11.12 23.37
N SER A 257 28.40 9.99 23.88
CA SER A 257 29.63 9.35 23.41
C SER A 257 29.49 7.83 23.55
N GLU A 258 30.40 7.09 22.93
CA GLU A 258 30.54 5.66 23.15
C GLU A 258 30.97 5.39 24.60
N LEU A 259 30.33 4.41 25.25
CA LEU A 259 30.57 4.09 26.65
C LEU A 259 30.65 2.57 26.85
N ASN A 260 31.77 2.12 27.41
CA ASN A 260 32.01 0.72 27.74
C ASN A 260 31.64 0.47 29.21
N ILE A 261 30.42 0.00 29.45
CA ILE A 261 29.90 -0.27 30.80
C ILE A 261 29.76 -1.79 30.96
N LEU A 262 30.23 -2.30 32.10
CA LEU A 262 30.19 -3.74 32.36
C LEU A 262 28.75 -4.29 32.25
N GLY A 263 28.58 -5.31 31.41
CA GLY A 263 27.30 -5.97 31.17
C GLY A 263 26.29 -5.13 30.38
N LEU A 264 26.74 -4.17 29.59
CA LEU A 264 25.97 -3.48 28.55
C LEU A 264 26.72 -3.59 27.22
N GLU A 265 25.99 -3.57 26.11
CA GLU A 265 26.58 -3.57 24.76
C GLU A 265 26.52 -2.15 24.19
N PRO A 266 27.68 -1.52 23.87
CA PRO A 266 27.69 -0.25 23.17
C PRO A 266 27.30 -0.44 21.70
N VAL A 267 26.52 0.50 21.17
CA VAL A 267 26.20 0.57 19.74
C VAL A 267 26.51 1.96 19.23
N THR A 268 27.31 2.04 18.17
CA THR A 268 27.63 3.29 17.47
C THR A 268 27.00 3.23 16.08
N LEU A 269 26.14 4.22 15.77
CA LEU A 269 25.61 4.44 14.44
C LEU A 269 26.30 5.66 13.83
N HIS A 270 26.96 5.46 12.69
CA HIS A 270 27.66 6.53 11.99
C HIS A 270 26.68 7.45 11.27
N PRO A 271 27.08 8.71 10.97
CA PRO A 271 26.24 9.60 10.19
C PRO A 271 25.85 8.97 8.86
N HIS A 272 24.56 8.99 8.53
CA HIS A 272 24.03 8.37 7.32
C HIS A 272 22.70 9.01 6.91
N GLN A 273 22.30 8.81 5.66
CA GLN A 273 20.95 9.16 5.21
C GLN A 273 19.92 8.25 5.87
N ALA A 274 18.78 8.81 6.25
CA ALA A 274 17.68 8.07 6.82
C ALA A 274 16.33 8.63 6.33
N ILE A 275 15.33 7.76 6.38
CA ILE A 275 13.93 8.17 6.35
C ILE A 275 13.31 8.06 7.72
N PHE A 276 12.42 8.99 8.02
CA PHE A 276 11.80 9.18 9.31
C PHE A 276 10.28 9.32 9.14
N LEU A 277 9.54 8.66 10.02
CA LEU A 277 8.08 8.78 10.13
C LEU A 277 7.68 8.90 11.60
N GLU A 278 6.84 9.90 11.92
CA GLU A 278 6.22 10.06 13.23
C GLU A 278 4.89 9.30 13.28
N TYR A 279 4.80 8.27 14.12
CA TYR A 279 3.60 7.50 14.37
C TYR A 279 2.90 7.97 15.63
N LYS A 280 1.58 8.20 15.54
CA LYS A 280 0.71 8.52 16.68
C LYS A 280 -0.29 7.41 16.91
N GLY A 281 -0.26 6.81 18.10
CA GLY A 281 -1.19 5.78 18.49
C GLY A 281 -0.56 4.61 19.24
N GLU A 282 -1.38 3.60 19.46
CA GLU A 282 -0.99 2.36 20.10
C GLU A 282 -0.01 1.58 19.21
N HIS A 283 1.15 1.21 19.75
CA HIS A 283 2.21 0.52 18.99
C HIS A 283 1.74 -0.74 18.24
N SER A 284 0.77 -1.49 18.79
CA SER A 284 0.17 -2.68 18.15
C SER A 284 -0.55 -2.39 16.81
N LYS A 285 -0.83 -1.11 16.51
CA LYS A 285 -1.53 -0.63 15.31
C LYS A 285 -0.60 0.15 14.37
N SER A 286 0.71 -0.02 14.51
CA SER A 286 1.74 0.67 13.70
C SER A 286 1.97 0.06 12.31
N GLU A 287 1.32 -1.06 11.97
CA GLU A 287 1.53 -1.79 10.70
C GLU A 287 1.42 -0.90 9.45
N LYS A 288 0.48 0.05 9.44
CA LYS A 288 0.32 1.00 8.32
C LYS A 288 1.50 1.96 8.18
N ALA A 289 2.12 2.36 9.29
CA ALA A 289 3.31 3.22 9.28
C ALA A 289 4.53 2.46 8.74
N TYR A 290 4.70 1.21 9.17
CA TYR A 290 5.71 0.30 8.59
C TYR A 290 5.49 0.09 7.09
N THR A 291 4.25 -0.18 6.68
CA THR A 291 3.88 -0.31 5.26
C THR A 291 4.20 0.95 4.46
N ALA A 292 3.96 2.13 5.03
CA ALA A 292 4.31 3.41 4.39
C ALA A 292 5.81 3.53 4.10
N LEU A 293 6.67 3.21 5.07
CA LEU A 293 8.12 3.25 4.90
C LEU A 293 8.60 2.23 3.86
N GLU A 294 8.10 0.99 3.91
CA GLU A 294 8.48 -0.05 2.95
C GLU A 294 8.06 0.29 1.51
N GLU A 295 6.87 0.89 1.33
CA GLU A 295 6.42 1.37 0.02
C GLU A 295 7.28 2.51 -0.51
N TYR A 296 7.68 3.43 0.36
CA TYR A 296 8.60 4.52 0.00
C TYR A 296 9.96 3.96 -0.44
N LEU A 297 10.53 2.99 0.27
CA LEU A 297 11.79 2.34 -0.13
C LEU A 297 11.67 1.71 -1.52
N ALA A 298 10.55 1.04 -1.81
CA ALA A 298 10.31 0.42 -3.12
C ALA A 298 10.14 1.46 -4.25
N ASP A 299 9.45 2.57 -3.98
CA ASP A 299 9.19 3.63 -4.94
C ASP A 299 10.47 4.40 -5.32
N PHE A 300 11.37 4.59 -4.35
CA PHE A 300 12.64 5.31 -4.55
C PHE A 300 13.86 4.39 -4.77
N LYS A 301 13.66 3.08 -4.88
CA LYS A 301 14.72 2.07 -5.07
C LYS A 301 15.83 2.22 -4.03
N LEU A 302 15.43 2.19 -2.77
CA LEU A 302 16.31 2.31 -1.61
C LEU A 302 16.43 0.97 -0.88
N ASN A 303 17.58 0.75 -0.26
CA ASN A 303 17.84 -0.37 0.64
C ASN A 303 17.72 0.11 2.08
N LYS A 304 16.98 -0.64 2.91
CA LYS A 304 16.98 -0.44 4.36
C LYS A 304 18.24 -1.04 4.98
N LEU A 305 18.93 -0.25 5.78
CA LEU A 305 20.02 -0.70 6.63
C LEU A 305 19.51 -1.10 8.01
N ILE A 306 20.23 -2.02 8.65
CA ILE A 306 19.93 -2.53 9.98
C ILE A 306 20.76 -1.72 11.01
N PRO A 307 20.21 -1.37 12.19
CA PRO A 307 18.86 -1.69 12.68
C PRO A 307 17.77 -0.70 12.24
N THR A 308 16.52 -1.16 12.24
CA THR A 308 15.36 -0.28 12.38
C THR A 308 15.39 0.35 13.77
N ILE A 309 15.14 1.65 13.86
CA ILE A 309 15.11 2.36 15.13
C ILE A 309 13.68 2.83 15.40
N GLU A 310 13.16 2.49 16.57
CA GLU A 310 11.97 3.15 17.13
C GLU A 310 12.39 4.01 18.31
N GLU A 311 12.00 5.28 18.33
CA GLU A 311 12.19 6.16 19.49
C GLU A 311 10.85 6.45 20.16
N TYR A 312 10.73 6.12 21.44
CA TYR A 312 9.50 6.32 22.19
C TYR A 312 9.52 7.70 22.84
N VAL A 313 8.94 8.68 22.15
CA VAL A 313 8.89 10.09 22.56
C VAL A 313 7.94 10.28 23.75
N THR A 314 6.86 9.51 23.80
CA THR A 314 5.90 9.51 24.91
C THR A 314 6.11 8.31 25.80
N ASP A 315 6.18 8.52 27.12
CA ASP A 315 6.20 7.44 28.10
C ASP A 315 4.76 6.98 28.42
N PRO A 316 4.39 5.72 28.09
CA PRO A 316 3.08 5.14 28.40
C PRO A 316 2.71 5.14 29.89
N LEU A 317 3.70 5.19 30.80
CA LEU A 317 3.45 5.31 32.24
C LEU A 317 3.01 6.72 32.64
N SER A 318 3.36 7.73 31.83
CA SER A 318 3.04 9.14 32.08
C SER A 318 1.81 9.63 31.33
N GLU A 319 1.52 9.07 30.16
CA GLU A 319 0.34 9.38 29.35
C GLU A 319 -0.50 8.12 29.17
N PRO A 320 -1.63 7.97 29.90
CA PRO A 320 -2.44 6.77 29.84
C PRO A 320 -3.25 6.63 28.56
N ASN A 321 -3.41 7.70 27.75
CA ASN A 321 -4.14 7.62 26.48
C ASN A 321 -3.21 7.17 25.33
N PRO A 322 -3.40 5.95 24.77
CA PRO A 322 -2.55 5.44 23.70
C PRO A 322 -2.62 6.24 22.39
N GLU A 323 -3.71 6.96 22.13
CA GLU A 323 -3.86 7.77 20.91
C GLU A 323 -2.88 8.96 20.87
N LYS A 324 -2.34 9.34 22.02
CA LYS A 324 -1.37 10.43 22.15
C LYS A 324 0.07 9.93 22.16
N TRP A 325 0.31 8.62 22.17
CA TRP A 325 1.66 8.09 22.16
C TRP A 325 2.33 8.40 20.84
N VAL A 326 3.52 8.99 20.91
CA VAL A 326 4.34 9.32 19.74
C VAL A 326 5.53 8.38 19.68
N THR A 327 5.69 7.70 18.54
CA THR A 327 6.85 6.86 18.22
C THR A 327 7.46 7.33 16.92
N ASN A 328 8.77 7.61 16.92
CA ASN A 328 9.51 7.89 15.70
C ASN A 328 10.05 6.59 15.14
N ILE A 329 9.76 6.28 13.87
CA ILE A 329 10.31 5.11 13.18
C ILE A 329 11.33 5.61 12.16
N ILE A 330 12.57 5.12 12.26
CA ILE A 330 13.70 5.58 11.47
C ILE A 330 14.36 4.41 10.78
N TYR A 331 14.50 4.51 9.46
CA TYR A 331 15.30 3.58 8.64
C TYR A 331 16.49 4.31 8.07
N TYR A 332 17.69 3.78 8.34
CA TYR A 332 18.88 4.18 7.61
C TYR A 332 18.79 3.58 6.21
N ILE A 333 19.23 4.34 5.20
CA ILE A 333 19.01 3.98 3.80
C ILE A 333 20.26 4.12 2.93
N ASP A 334 20.36 3.27 1.92
CA ASP A 334 21.29 3.38 0.80
C ASP A 334 20.54 3.28 -0.53
N HIS A 335 21.15 3.75 -1.62
CA HIS A 335 20.63 3.50 -2.96
C HIS A 335 20.84 2.03 -3.39
N GLN A 336 19.90 1.50 -4.16
CA GLN A 336 19.98 0.15 -4.76
C GLN A 336 21.03 0.03 -5.86
#